data_AF-A0A537NU25-F1
#
_entry.id   AF-A0A537NU25-F1
#
_cell.length_a   1.000
_cell.length_b   1.000
_cell.length_c   1.000
_cell.angle_alpha   90.00
_cell.angle_beta   90.00
_cell.angle_gamma   90.00
#
_symmetry.space_group_name_H-M   'P 1'
#
loop_
_entity.id
_entity.type
_entity.pdbx_description
1 polymer ?
#
loop_
_entity_poly.entity_id
_entity_poly.type
_entity_poly.pdbx_seq_one_letter_code
_entity_poly.pdbx_strand_id
1 'polypeptide(L)'
;MPLISRRRFIAGIGSAGALWPLGRTAIAAPEATRIMATTRILDVKGKAAKVFGLEMPLGKHGFNFKASQRLRLALTNMLDESTLIHWHGQTPPTEQDGVPQLSQPALKPGESHVYDFKPRTGTHWMHSHAGLQEQKLLAAPMVVRDNADLAADELDHVVLLHDFTFREPQEILSELQAGGGEHAAHSGGSGDMGGMDHSKMAMPAAMINDVAFDAFLANDRTLDDPAILRAETGGRVRLRIINGAAASNMWIDMGALDGELIAVDGNAIEPLREKLFPIAIAQRVDIRIAMPREPGAWPILFRPEGTAQRTGII
;
A
#
# COMPACT_ATOMS: atom_id res chain seq x y z
N MET A 1 -4.93 -73.54 60.68
CA MET A 1 -6.17 -73.13 59.98
C MET A 1 -7.19 -72.77 61.05
N PRO A 2 -7.90 -71.63 61.02
CA PRO A 2 -8.40 -70.91 59.84
C PRO A 2 -8.02 -69.40 59.81
N LEU A 3 -8.69 -68.66 58.91
CA LEU A 3 -8.26 -67.50 58.13
C LEU A 3 -8.78 -66.12 58.62
N ILE A 4 -7.94 -65.10 58.39
CA ILE A 4 -8.17 -63.71 57.93
C ILE A 4 -9.25 -62.83 58.59
N SER A 5 -8.86 -61.63 59.03
CA SER A 5 -9.56 -60.39 58.65
C SER A 5 -8.66 -59.14 58.66
N ARG A 6 -8.87 -58.31 57.63
CA ARG A 6 -8.11 -57.12 57.23
C ARG A 6 -8.51 -55.90 58.05
N ARG A 7 -7.54 -55.21 58.68
CA ARG A 7 -7.61 -53.74 58.96
C ARG A 7 -6.24 -53.18 59.40
N ARG A 8 -5.74 -52.24 58.60
CA ARG A 8 -4.96 -51.02 58.93
C ARG A 8 -3.73 -51.16 59.83
N PHE A 9 -2.55 -50.82 59.29
CA PHE A 9 -1.73 -49.69 59.77
C PHE A 9 -0.45 -49.54 58.92
N ILE A 10 -0.33 -48.50 58.08
CA ILE A 10 0.97 -47.91 57.74
C ILE A 10 0.79 -46.38 57.79
N ALA A 11 1.20 -45.80 58.93
CA ALA A 11 1.84 -44.49 58.98
C ALA A 11 3.23 -44.64 58.33
N GLY A 12 3.79 -43.75 57.54
CA GLY A 12 3.76 -42.29 57.57
C GLY A 12 5.22 -41.85 57.36
N ILE A 13 5.45 -40.97 56.39
CA ILE A 13 6.45 -39.88 56.27
C ILE A 13 6.44 -39.50 54.78
N GLY A 14 5.60 -38.53 54.45
CA GLY A 14 5.64 -37.84 53.16
C GLY A 14 6.57 -36.64 53.28
N SER A 15 7.65 -36.65 52.53
CA SER A 15 8.55 -35.50 52.39
C SER A 15 7.80 -34.40 51.64
N ALA A 16 7.44 -33.31 52.33
CA ALA A 16 6.93 -32.10 51.69
C ALA A 16 8.08 -31.40 50.95
N GLY A 17 8.26 -31.73 49.67
CA GLY A 17 9.08 -30.94 48.77
C GLY A 17 8.37 -29.62 48.47
N ALA A 18 8.84 -28.53 49.07
CA ALA A 18 8.42 -27.19 48.69
C ALA A 18 8.95 -26.91 47.26
N LEU A 19 8.08 -27.09 46.26
CA LEU A 19 8.33 -26.60 44.92
C LEU A 19 8.16 -25.08 44.95
N TRP A 20 9.27 -24.36 45.02
CA TRP A 20 9.27 -22.93 44.66
C TRP A 20 8.74 -22.81 43.22
N PRO A 21 7.77 -21.92 42.95
CA PRO A 21 7.39 -21.65 41.58
C PRO A 21 8.61 -21.03 40.92
N LEU A 22 9.26 -21.79 40.04
CA LEU A 22 10.17 -21.24 39.05
C LEU A 22 9.36 -20.16 38.32
N GLY A 23 9.66 -18.90 38.63
CA GLY A 23 9.01 -17.76 38.02
C GLY A 23 9.12 -17.93 36.51
N ARG A 24 7.98 -18.15 35.86
CA ARG A 24 7.89 -17.91 34.42
C ARG A 24 8.20 -16.44 34.25
N THR A 25 9.44 -16.12 33.88
CA THR A 25 9.78 -14.80 33.37
C THR A 25 8.90 -14.60 32.15
N ALA A 26 7.79 -13.88 32.33
CA ALA A 26 6.98 -13.43 31.23
C ALA A 26 7.89 -12.53 30.39
N ILE A 27 8.39 -13.07 29.28
CA ILE A 27 9.08 -12.26 28.28
C ILE A 27 8.00 -11.32 27.78
N ALA A 28 8.13 -10.03 28.11
CA ALA A 28 7.20 -9.01 27.65
C ALA A 28 7.09 -9.13 26.13
N ALA A 29 5.86 -9.23 25.62
CA ALA A 29 5.65 -9.16 24.19
C ALA A 29 6.24 -7.84 23.69
N PRO A 30 6.92 -7.83 22.53
CA PRO A 30 7.45 -6.59 21.96
C PRO A 30 6.34 -5.55 21.84
N GLU A 31 6.66 -4.28 22.16
CA GLU A 31 5.72 -3.18 22.09
C GLU A 31 5.18 -3.04 20.65
N ALA A 32 3.87 -2.76 20.53
CA ALA A 32 3.27 -2.55 19.22
C ALA A 32 3.89 -1.31 18.55
N THR A 33 4.26 -1.43 17.28
CA THR A 33 4.71 -0.24 16.53
C THR A 33 3.51 0.67 16.34
N ARG A 34 3.62 1.92 16.77
CA ARG A 34 2.54 2.91 16.67
C ARG A 34 2.46 3.47 15.26
N ILE A 35 1.24 3.57 14.74
CA ILE A 35 0.91 4.17 13.44
C ILE A 35 -0.27 5.12 13.65
N MET A 36 -0.24 6.27 13.00
CA MET A 36 -1.28 7.29 13.12
C MET A 36 -1.88 7.55 11.75
N ALA A 37 -3.22 7.48 11.65
CA ALA A 37 -3.95 8.10 10.55
C ALA A 37 -4.12 9.58 10.88
N THR A 38 -3.48 10.45 10.11
CA THR A 38 -3.36 11.89 10.39
C THR A 38 -3.47 12.72 9.11
N THR A 39 -3.44 14.05 9.24
CA THR A 39 -3.36 14.97 8.11
C THR A 39 -1.94 15.48 7.92
N ARG A 40 -1.55 15.71 6.66
CA ARG A 40 -0.28 16.31 6.27
C ARG A 40 -0.46 17.30 5.13
N ILE A 41 0.54 18.14 4.90
CA ILE A 41 0.53 19.13 3.81
C ILE A 41 1.56 18.72 2.75
N LEU A 42 1.12 18.65 1.50
CA LEU A 42 1.98 18.48 0.33
C LEU A 42 2.06 19.78 -0.45
N ASP A 43 3.18 20.01 -1.12
CA ASP A 43 3.24 20.99 -2.22
C ASP A 43 3.00 20.22 -3.53
N VAL A 44 1.91 20.55 -4.21
CA VAL A 44 1.60 20.00 -5.53
C VAL A 44 1.51 21.15 -6.52
N LYS A 45 2.44 21.22 -7.46
CA LYS A 45 2.51 22.29 -8.49
C LYS A 45 2.54 23.70 -7.88
N GLY A 46 3.28 23.89 -6.78
CA GLY A 46 3.43 25.18 -6.10
C GLY A 46 2.22 25.58 -5.25
N LYS A 47 1.31 24.64 -4.96
CA LYS A 47 0.12 24.86 -4.15
C LYS A 47 0.11 23.90 -2.98
N ALA A 48 -0.13 24.43 -1.77
CA ALA A 48 -0.32 23.62 -0.58
C ALA A 48 -1.62 22.80 -0.67
N ALA A 49 -1.52 21.49 -0.49
CA ALA A 49 -2.62 20.53 -0.46
C ALA A 49 -2.68 19.84 0.90
N LYS A 50 -3.83 19.92 1.58
CA LYS A 50 -4.09 19.14 2.79
C LYS A 50 -4.55 17.74 2.39
N VAL A 51 -3.78 16.73 2.75
CA VAL A 51 -4.07 15.32 2.46
C VAL A 51 -4.01 14.51 3.74
N PHE A 52 -4.41 13.25 3.66
CA PHE A 52 -4.23 12.29 4.73
C PHE A 52 -2.87 11.60 4.66
N GLY A 53 -2.49 10.98 5.78
CA GLY A 53 -1.21 10.32 5.95
C GLY A 53 -1.32 9.15 6.92
N LEU A 54 -0.61 8.07 6.60
CA LEU A 54 -0.32 6.97 7.50
C LEU A 54 1.14 7.04 7.89
N GLU A 55 1.40 7.44 9.13
CA GLU A 55 2.73 7.79 9.59
C GLU A 55 3.09 7.09 10.89
N MET A 56 4.35 6.71 11.02
CA MET A 56 4.94 6.43 12.33
C MET A 56 5.19 7.74 13.08
N PRO A 57 5.40 7.70 14.41
CA PRO A 57 5.96 8.82 15.14
C PRO A 57 7.17 9.43 14.41
N LEU A 58 7.27 10.76 14.42
CA LEU A 58 8.27 11.55 13.68
C LEU A 58 8.05 11.64 12.15
N GLY A 59 6.84 11.32 11.66
CA GLY A 59 6.45 11.57 10.26
C GLY A 59 7.04 10.60 9.24
N LYS A 60 7.55 9.45 9.70
CA LYS A 60 8.11 8.44 8.79
C LYS A 60 6.97 7.72 8.06
N HIS A 61 6.98 7.81 6.73
CA HIS A 61 6.08 7.11 5.83
C HIS A 61 6.75 5.85 5.26
N GLY A 62 5.93 4.85 4.91
CA GLY A 62 6.40 3.56 4.43
C GLY A 62 6.96 2.65 5.52
N PHE A 63 6.53 1.39 5.49
CA PHE A 63 6.78 0.43 6.55
C PHE A 63 7.61 -0.74 6.05
N ASN A 64 8.69 -1.06 6.77
CA ASN A 64 9.54 -2.20 6.49
C ASN A 64 9.52 -3.15 7.68
N PHE A 65 9.07 -4.38 7.47
CA PHE A 65 8.96 -5.41 8.49
C PHE A 65 9.84 -6.61 8.15
N LYS A 66 10.26 -7.36 9.17
CA LYS A 66 10.94 -8.65 8.98
C LYS A 66 9.91 -9.77 9.04
N ALA A 67 9.95 -10.69 8.08
CA ALA A 67 9.02 -11.83 8.01
C ALA A 67 9.10 -12.79 9.21
N SER A 68 10.24 -12.80 9.90
CA SER A 68 10.45 -13.59 11.13
C SER A 68 9.71 -13.04 12.35
N GLN A 69 9.13 -11.84 12.24
CA GLN A 69 8.41 -11.18 13.33
C GLN A 69 6.91 -11.18 13.05
N ARG A 70 6.10 -11.39 14.10
CA ARG A 70 4.68 -11.08 14.02
C ARG A 70 4.52 -9.58 13.82
N LEU A 71 3.59 -9.21 12.94
CA LEU A 71 3.21 -7.82 12.78
C LEU A 71 2.36 -7.43 13.97
N ARG A 72 2.82 -6.49 14.80
CA ARG A 72 2.04 -5.93 15.89
C ARG A 72 2.02 -4.41 15.80
N LEU A 73 0.89 -3.86 15.35
CA LEU A 73 0.73 -2.44 15.01
C LEU A 73 -0.43 -1.84 15.79
N ALA A 74 -0.19 -0.72 16.48
CA ALA A 74 -1.23 0.05 17.13
C ALA A 74 -1.58 1.24 16.24
N LEU A 75 -2.70 1.15 15.52
CA LEU A 75 -3.27 2.24 14.75
C LEU A 75 -4.04 3.17 15.68
N THR A 76 -3.75 4.46 15.64
CA THR A 76 -4.55 5.52 16.28
C THR A 76 -5.16 6.41 15.22
N ASN A 77 -6.46 6.66 15.30
CA ASN A 77 -7.14 7.62 14.45
C ASN A 77 -6.95 9.04 15.00
N MET A 78 -6.20 9.88 14.30
CA MET A 78 -5.99 11.30 14.62
C MET A 78 -6.71 12.23 13.65
N LEU A 79 -7.52 11.69 12.75
CA LEU A 79 -8.40 12.45 11.87
C LEU A 79 -9.62 12.95 12.65
N ASP A 80 -10.34 13.89 12.05
CA ASP A 80 -11.65 14.37 12.51
C ASP A 80 -12.81 13.50 12.03
N GLU A 81 -12.53 12.46 11.23
CA GLU A 81 -13.50 11.50 10.72
C GLU A 81 -13.13 10.05 11.07
N SER A 82 -14.11 9.15 11.00
CA SER A 82 -13.90 7.73 11.28
C SER A 82 -13.00 7.08 10.22
N THR A 83 -12.08 6.21 10.62
CA THR A 83 -11.15 5.54 9.69
C THR A 83 -10.91 4.09 10.06
N LEU A 84 -10.46 3.29 9.09
CA LEU A 84 -9.93 1.96 9.33
C LEU A 84 -9.00 1.58 8.18
N ILE A 85 -7.89 0.94 8.50
CA ILE A 85 -6.83 0.65 7.54
C ILE A 85 -6.79 -0.83 7.21
N HIS A 86 -6.86 -1.12 5.91
CA HIS A 86 -6.72 -2.46 5.34
C HIS A 86 -5.27 -2.75 4.94
N TRP A 87 -4.87 -4.02 5.03
CA TRP A 87 -3.50 -4.51 4.75
C TRP A 87 -3.44 -5.22 3.41
N HIS A 88 -3.46 -4.44 2.32
CA HIS A 88 -3.61 -4.97 0.96
C HIS A 88 -2.51 -5.98 0.60
N GLY A 89 -2.94 -7.21 0.23
CA GLY A 89 -2.06 -8.32 -0.15
C GLY A 89 -1.61 -9.21 1.02
N GLN A 90 -1.96 -8.84 2.26
CA GLN A 90 -1.84 -9.71 3.43
C GLN A 90 -3.04 -10.67 3.51
N THR A 91 -2.91 -11.69 4.36
CA THR A 91 -4.00 -12.66 4.62
C THR A 91 -4.19 -12.86 6.13
N PRO A 92 -4.56 -11.80 6.87
CA PRO A 92 -4.81 -11.91 8.30
C PRO A 92 -6.15 -12.64 8.58
N PRO A 93 -6.43 -13.03 9.83
CA PRO A 93 -7.80 -13.34 10.24
C PRO A 93 -8.75 -12.18 9.93
N THR A 94 -10.03 -12.47 9.69
CA THR A 94 -11.02 -11.47 9.27
C THR A 94 -11.07 -10.26 10.21
N GLU A 95 -10.99 -10.47 11.53
CA GLU A 95 -11.04 -9.41 12.56
C GLU A 95 -9.77 -8.54 12.61
N GLN A 96 -8.81 -8.80 11.73
CA GLN A 96 -7.51 -8.12 11.63
C GLN A 96 -7.32 -7.53 10.23
N ASP A 97 -8.33 -7.63 9.35
CA ASP A 97 -8.24 -7.25 7.94
C ASP A 97 -8.48 -5.76 7.70
N GLY A 98 -9.21 -5.07 8.58
CA GLY A 98 -9.33 -3.61 8.54
C GLY A 98 -10.34 -3.02 7.54
N VAL A 99 -11.37 -3.79 7.18
CA VAL A 99 -12.52 -3.37 6.36
C VAL A 99 -13.72 -3.01 7.26
N PRO A 100 -14.21 -1.75 7.28
CA PRO A 100 -15.37 -1.35 8.06
C PRO A 100 -16.60 -2.21 7.79
N GLN A 101 -17.39 -2.49 8.84
CA GLN A 101 -18.63 -3.29 8.81
C GLN A 101 -18.49 -4.76 8.39
N LEU A 102 -17.34 -5.18 7.85
CA LEU A 102 -17.02 -6.57 7.57
C LEU A 102 -16.10 -7.17 8.65
N SER A 103 -14.94 -6.54 8.87
CA SER A 103 -13.95 -7.01 9.85
C SER A 103 -14.22 -6.48 11.26
N GLN A 104 -14.55 -5.19 11.36
CA GLN A 104 -14.76 -4.46 12.62
C GLN A 104 -15.41 -3.08 12.33
N PRO A 105 -15.96 -2.40 13.35
CA PRO A 105 -16.35 -1.00 13.24
C PRO A 105 -15.14 -0.10 12.92
N ALA A 106 -15.37 0.98 12.17
CA ALA A 106 -14.35 2.02 11.97
C ALA A 106 -14.00 2.71 13.30
N LEU A 107 -12.74 3.11 13.45
CA LEU A 107 -12.24 3.85 14.60
C LEU A 107 -12.74 5.29 14.54
N LYS A 108 -13.40 5.76 15.60
CA LYS A 108 -13.73 7.17 15.77
C LYS A 108 -12.46 8.00 16.04
N PRO A 109 -12.52 9.33 15.88
CA PRO A 109 -11.42 10.21 16.28
C PRO A 109 -10.93 9.92 17.71
N GLY A 110 -9.61 9.75 17.86
CA GLY A 110 -8.93 9.42 19.11
C GLY A 110 -8.92 7.94 19.50
N GLU A 111 -9.70 7.08 18.83
CA GLU A 111 -9.70 5.65 19.12
C GLU A 111 -8.46 4.96 18.53
N SER A 112 -8.12 3.80 19.10
CA SER A 112 -6.99 2.99 18.65
C SER A 112 -7.36 1.52 18.53
N HIS A 113 -6.72 0.82 17.60
CA HIS A 113 -6.83 -0.62 17.42
C HIS A 113 -5.44 -1.26 17.29
N VAL A 114 -5.29 -2.47 17.83
CA VAL A 114 -4.06 -3.25 17.68
C VAL A 114 -4.30 -4.37 16.67
N TYR A 115 -3.53 -4.34 15.59
CA TYR A 115 -3.40 -5.43 14.64
C TYR A 115 -2.25 -6.36 15.06
N ASP A 116 -2.50 -7.67 15.08
CA ASP A 116 -1.58 -8.72 15.46
C ASP A 116 -1.76 -9.97 14.57
N PHE A 117 -0.99 -10.04 13.49
CA PHE A 117 -1.03 -11.18 12.57
C PHE A 117 0.36 -11.56 12.04
N LYS A 118 0.47 -12.76 11.46
CA LYS A 118 1.69 -13.19 10.79
C LYS A 118 1.73 -12.61 9.39
N PRO A 119 2.70 -11.75 9.03
CA PRO A 119 2.73 -11.12 7.74
C PRO A 119 3.22 -12.08 6.64
N ARG A 120 2.74 -11.86 5.42
CA ARG A 120 3.29 -12.42 4.17
C ARG A 120 4.44 -11.56 3.68
N THR A 121 5.49 -12.20 3.20
CA THR A 121 6.66 -11.56 2.57
C THR A 121 6.29 -10.84 1.27
N GLY A 122 7.15 -9.91 0.85
CA GLY A 122 7.04 -9.21 -0.43
C GLY A 122 6.59 -7.76 -0.30
N THR A 123 6.24 -7.18 -1.44
CA THR A 123 5.76 -5.80 -1.58
C THR A 123 4.24 -5.74 -1.45
N HIS A 124 3.78 -5.02 -0.43
CA HIS A 124 2.40 -4.80 -0.06
C HIS A 124 2.19 -3.30 0.22
N TRP A 125 0.99 -2.95 0.62
CA TRP A 125 0.66 -1.60 1.06
C TRP A 125 -0.53 -1.65 2.01
N MET A 126 -0.82 -0.51 2.63
CA MET A 126 -1.96 -0.35 3.50
C MET A 126 -2.67 0.94 3.12
N HIS A 127 -4.00 0.93 3.16
CA HIS A 127 -4.82 2.08 2.79
C HIS A 127 -6.13 2.09 3.56
N SER A 128 -6.77 3.25 3.61
CA SER A 128 -8.09 3.34 4.20
C SER A 128 -9.11 2.55 3.41
N HIS A 129 -9.94 1.82 4.13
CA HIS A 129 -11.14 1.20 3.57
C HIS A 129 -12.41 1.92 4.03
N ALA A 130 -12.27 3.15 4.55
CA ALA A 130 -13.36 4.00 5.02
C ALA A 130 -13.66 5.15 4.03
N GLY A 131 -14.90 5.22 3.56
CA GLY A 131 -15.40 6.32 2.72
C GLY A 131 -14.56 6.51 1.45
N LEU A 132 -14.17 7.76 1.18
CA LEU A 132 -13.33 8.14 0.02
C LEU A 132 -11.92 8.57 0.47
N GLN A 133 -11.46 8.11 1.63
CA GLN A 133 -10.20 8.57 2.23
C GLN A 133 -8.96 8.18 1.41
N GLU A 134 -9.06 7.13 0.60
CA GLU A 134 -7.99 6.73 -0.35
C GLU A 134 -7.71 7.81 -1.39
N GLN A 135 -8.75 8.47 -1.92
CA GLN A 135 -8.60 9.63 -2.82
C GLN A 135 -7.92 10.83 -2.14
N LYS A 136 -7.90 10.87 -0.81
CA LYS A 136 -7.15 11.83 0.01
C LYS A 136 -5.77 11.31 0.43
N LEU A 137 -5.25 10.27 -0.24
CA LEU A 137 -3.92 9.69 -0.07
C LEU A 137 -3.72 9.02 1.31
N LEU A 138 -4.78 8.56 1.99
CA LEU A 138 -4.63 7.79 3.23
C LEU A 138 -4.14 6.36 2.93
N ALA A 139 -2.87 6.27 2.53
CA ALA A 139 -2.18 5.05 2.14
C ALA A 139 -0.69 5.11 2.49
N ALA A 140 -0.06 3.95 2.63
CA ALA A 140 1.38 3.83 2.81
C ALA A 140 1.94 2.49 2.30
N PRO A 141 3.19 2.44 1.82
CA PRO A 141 3.82 1.18 1.46
C PRO A 141 4.07 0.25 2.64
N MET A 142 4.01 -1.05 2.40
CA MET A 142 4.35 -2.10 3.37
C MET A 142 5.24 -3.15 2.71
N VAL A 143 6.52 -3.17 3.06
CA VAL A 143 7.46 -4.18 2.58
C VAL A 143 7.76 -5.15 3.72
N VAL A 144 7.57 -6.45 3.47
CA VAL A 144 7.88 -7.51 4.43
C VAL A 144 9.05 -8.31 3.90
N ARG A 145 10.22 -8.10 4.49
CA ARG A 145 11.52 -8.62 4.03
C ARG A 145 11.82 -9.95 4.69
N ASP A 146 12.16 -10.96 3.89
CA ASP A 146 12.74 -12.21 4.37
C ASP A 146 14.27 -12.14 4.39
N ASN A 147 14.93 -13.23 4.79
CA ASN A 147 16.39 -13.26 4.87
C ASN A 147 17.08 -13.16 3.50
N ALA A 148 16.45 -13.67 2.43
CA ALA A 148 17.01 -13.58 1.09
C ALA A 148 16.95 -12.13 0.59
N ASP A 149 15.82 -11.47 0.82
CA ASP A 149 15.60 -10.06 0.50
C ASP A 149 16.50 -9.11 1.30
N LEU A 150 16.80 -9.44 2.57
CA LEU A 150 17.73 -8.68 3.41
C LEU A 150 19.20 -8.91 3.03
N ALA A 151 19.52 -10.05 2.43
CA ALA A 151 20.88 -10.39 1.99
C ALA A 151 21.16 -9.95 0.54
N ALA A 152 20.15 -9.48 -0.18
CA ALA A 152 20.29 -9.03 -1.56
C ALA A 152 21.19 -7.78 -1.63
N ASP A 153 22.21 -7.86 -2.48
CA ASP A 153 23.11 -6.75 -2.80
C ASP A 153 22.49 -5.90 -3.93
N GLU A 154 21.48 -5.13 -3.54
CA GLU A 154 20.64 -4.28 -4.39
C GLU A 154 20.24 -3.02 -3.61
N LEU A 155 20.24 -1.87 -4.28
CA LEU A 155 19.62 -0.65 -3.76
C LEU A 155 18.09 -0.79 -3.86
N ASP A 156 17.43 -0.94 -2.73
CA ASP A 156 15.98 -1.07 -2.63
C ASP A 156 15.30 0.30 -2.57
N HIS A 157 14.33 0.55 -3.45
CA HIS A 157 13.55 1.77 -3.45
C HIS A 157 12.06 1.48 -3.70
N VAL A 158 11.21 2.05 -2.87
CA VAL A 158 9.75 1.90 -2.97
C VAL A 158 9.17 3.12 -3.67
N VAL A 159 8.26 2.88 -4.60
CA VAL A 159 7.49 3.92 -5.29
C VAL A 159 6.00 3.68 -5.04
N LEU A 160 5.35 4.61 -4.35
CA LEU A 160 3.89 4.65 -4.25
C LEU A 160 3.35 5.71 -5.22
N LEU A 161 2.53 5.25 -6.15
CA LEU A 161 1.88 6.09 -7.14
C LEU A 161 0.51 6.53 -6.64
N HIS A 162 0.16 7.79 -6.88
CA HIS A 162 -1.19 8.31 -6.68
C HIS A 162 -1.61 9.19 -7.85
N ASP A 163 -2.90 9.17 -8.15
CA ASP A 163 -3.58 10.28 -8.81
C ASP A 163 -3.96 11.35 -7.76
N PHE A 164 -3.97 12.62 -8.15
CA PHE A 164 -4.16 13.72 -7.22
C PHE A 164 -5.04 14.81 -7.85
N THR A 165 -5.98 15.30 -7.05
CA THR A 165 -6.77 16.49 -7.38
C THR A 165 -7.00 17.36 -6.15
N PHE A 166 -7.14 18.66 -6.37
CA PHE A 166 -7.55 19.62 -5.33
C PHE A 166 -9.04 19.59 -5.03
N ARG A 167 -9.82 18.83 -5.82
CA ARG A 167 -11.26 18.69 -5.66
C ARG A 167 -11.60 17.80 -4.49
N GLU A 168 -12.73 18.07 -3.84
CA GLU A 168 -13.21 17.21 -2.76
C GLU A 168 -13.77 15.89 -3.34
N PRO A 169 -13.39 14.72 -2.80
CA PRO A 169 -13.87 13.41 -3.25
C PRO A 169 -15.39 13.30 -3.38
N GLN A 170 -16.13 13.90 -2.45
CA GLN A 170 -17.60 13.89 -2.47
C GLN A 170 -18.18 14.67 -3.66
N GLU A 171 -17.53 15.72 -4.12
CA GLU A 171 -17.96 16.47 -5.31
C GLU A 171 -17.79 15.60 -6.57
N ILE A 172 -16.64 14.93 -6.69
CA ILE A 172 -16.35 14.00 -7.80
C ILE A 172 -17.37 12.86 -7.81
N LEU A 173 -17.62 12.24 -6.65
CA LEU A 173 -18.61 11.17 -6.54
C LEU A 173 -20.02 11.64 -6.91
N SER A 174 -20.41 12.85 -6.46
CA SER A 174 -21.73 13.41 -6.76
C SER A 174 -21.90 13.67 -8.26
N GLU A 175 -20.86 14.17 -8.94
CA GLU A 175 -20.86 14.31 -10.39
C GLU A 175 -21.00 12.96 -11.07
N LEU A 176 -20.16 11.97 -10.72
CA LEU A 176 -20.24 10.62 -11.29
C LEU A 176 -21.63 10.00 -11.13
N GLN A 177 -22.26 10.15 -9.96
CA GLN A 177 -23.61 9.65 -9.70
C GLN A 177 -24.70 10.39 -10.49
N ALA A 178 -24.50 11.66 -10.82
CA ALA A 178 -25.38 12.43 -11.69
C ALA A 178 -25.20 12.09 -13.18
N GLY A 179 -24.36 11.10 -13.50
CA GLY A 179 -23.94 10.80 -14.86
C GLY A 179 -22.94 11.81 -15.42
N GLY A 180 -22.42 12.69 -14.55
CA GLY A 180 -21.23 13.56 -14.68
C GLY A 180 -19.94 12.75 -14.78
N GLY A 181 -18.85 13.35 -15.28
CA GLY A 181 -17.60 12.66 -15.62
C GLY A 181 -17.22 12.91 -17.07
N GLU A 182 -16.04 12.48 -17.53
CA GLU A 182 -15.68 12.65 -18.96
C GLU A 182 -16.74 12.01 -19.90
N HIS A 183 -17.46 10.99 -19.42
CA HIS A 183 -18.60 10.36 -20.12
C HIS A 183 -19.87 11.22 -20.23
N ALA A 184 -20.10 12.18 -19.32
CA ALA A 184 -21.32 13.00 -19.25
C ALA A 184 -21.45 14.03 -20.36
N ALA A 185 -20.30 14.56 -20.80
CA ALA A 185 -20.23 15.56 -21.85
C ALA A 185 -20.74 15.04 -23.20
N HIS A 186 -20.95 13.73 -23.33
CA HIS A 186 -21.40 13.07 -24.56
C HIS A 186 -22.83 12.49 -24.49
N SER A 187 -23.46 12.36 -23.32
CA SER A 187 -24.83 11.82 -23.22
C SER A 187 -25.93 12.88 -23.42
N GLY A 188 -25.59 14.17 -23.35
CA GLY A 188 -26.53 15.29 -23.54
C GLY A 188 -26.94 15.61 -24.98
N GLY A 189 -26.58 14.76 -25.95
CA GLY A 189 -26.70 15.05 -27.39
C GLY A 189 -27.57 14.09 -28.18
N SER A 190 -28.57 13.42 -27.62
CA SER A 190 -29.57 12.66 -28.40
C SER A 190 -30.67 13.57 -28.96
N GLY A 191 -30.26 14.70 -29.53
CA GLY A 191 -31.13 15.51 -30.38
C GLY A 191 -31.20 14.84 -31.75
N ASP A 192 -32.40 14.46 -32.18
CA ASP A 192 -32.73 13.93 -33.49
C ASP A 192 -32.09 14.76 -34.61
N MET A 193 -30.97 14.28 -35.15
CA MET A 193 -30.26 14.86 -36.28
C MET A 193 -30.11 13.79 -37.36
N GLY A 194 -31.24 13.31 -37.86
CA GLY A 194 -31.30 12.45 -39.04
C GLY A 194 -30.74 13.18 -40.27
N GLY A 195 -29.45 12.96 -40.56
CA GLY A 195 -28.82 13.49 -41.79
C GLY A 195 -27.30 13.66 -41.79
N MET A 196 -26.57 13.33 -40.71
CA MET A 196 -25.11 13.50 -40.70
C MET A 196 -24.37 12.26 -41.23
N ASP A 197 -23.44 12.49 -42.17
CA ASP A 197 -22.52 11.49 -42.71
C ASP A 197 -21.57 10.97 -41.62
N HIS A 198 -21.85 9.77 -41.11
CA HIS A 198 -21.08 9.12 -40.06
C HIS A 198 -19.69 8.61 -40.50
N SER A 199 -19.33 8.72 -41.79
CA SER A 199 -18.05 8.20 -42.31
C SER A 199 -16.82 9.04 -41.93
N LYS A 200 -17.04 10.27 -41.43
CA LYS A 200 -15.98 11.21 -41.02
C LYS A 200 -15.93 11.50 -39.52
N MET A 201 -16.76 10.83 -38.73
CA MET A 201 -16.66 10.91 -37.29
C MET A 201 -15.47 10.04 -36.88
N ALA A 202 -14.32 10.69 -36.64
CA ALA A 202 -13.28 10.07 -35.84
C ALA A 202 -13.96 9.62 -34.54
N MET A 203 -13.94 8.32 -34.27
CA MET A 203 -14.40 7.79 -32.99
C MET A 203 -13.67 8.61 -31.91
N PRO A 204 -14.37 9.33 -31.03
CA PRO A 204 -13.69 9.94 -29.90
C PRO A 204 -12.93 8.80 -29.23
N ALA A 205 -11.62 8.99 -29.03
CA ALA A 205 -10.80 8.02 -28.33
C ALA A 205 -11.59 7.60 -27.09
N ALA A 206 -11.85 6.30 -26.93
CA ALA A 206 -12.61 5.80 -25.79
C ALA A 206 -11.98 6.43 -24.54
N MET A 207 -12.73 7.29 -23.85
CA MET A 207 -12.22 7.96 -22.65
C MET A 207 -11.98 6.86 -21.62
N ILE A 208 -10.69 6.63 -21.31
CA ILE A 208 -10.22 5.52 -20.48
C ILE A 208 -10.44 5.83 -18.99
N ASN A 209 -10.57 7.10 -18.61
CA ASN A 209 -10.68 7.54 -17.23
C ASN A 209 -12.00 8.30 -16.98
N ASP A 210 -12.63 8.02 -15.84
CA ASP A 210 -13.87 8.68 -15.41
C ASP A 210 -13.62 10.05 -14.74
N VAL A 211 -12.42 10.22 -14.18
CA VAL A 211 -12.04 11.36 -13.33
C VAL A 211 -10.83 12.09 -13.92
N ALA A 212 -10.96 13.41 -14.05
CA ALA A 212 -9.84 14.27 -14.41
C ALA A 212 -9.04 14.67 -13.16
N PHE A 213 -7.74 14.38 -13.18
CA PHE A 213 -6.81 14.68 -12.08
C PHE A 213 -5.90 15.87 -12.39
N ASP A 214 -5.56 16.64 -11.35
CA ASP A 214 -4.67 17.80 -11.44
C ASP A 214 -3.20 17.39 -11.56
N ALA A 215 -2.81 16.27 -10.95
CA ALA A 215 -1.45 15.76 -10.97
C ALA A 215 -1.41 14.25 -10.74
N PHE A 216 -0.25 13.67 -11.04
CA PHE A 216 0.13 12.31 -10.67
C PHE A 216 1.40 12.39 -9.84
N LEU A 217 1.49 11.55 -8.82
CA LEU A 217 2.52 11.62 -7.79
C LEU A 217 3.28 10.30 -7.72
N ALA A 218 4.60 10.37 -7.61
CA ALA A 218 5.45 9.27 -7.22
C ALA A 218 6.09 9.66 -5.88
N ASN A 219 5.75 8.96 -4.80
CA ASN A 219 6.18 9.31 -3.44
C ASN A 219 5.87 10.77 -3.08
N ASP A 220 4.61 11.16 -3.30
CA ASP A 220 4.06 12.51 -3.05
C ASP A 220 4.66 13.65 -3.90
N ARG A 221 5.47 13.31 -4.91
CA ARG A 221 6.19 14.26 -5.76
C ARG A 221 5.67 14.26 -7.18
N THR A 222 5.59 15.44 -7.76
CA THR A 222 5.37 15.62 -9.20
C THR A 222 6.69 15.52 -9.97
N LEU A 223 6.62 15.49 -11.29
CA LEU A 223 7.83 15.47 -12.14
C LEU A 223 8.61 16.80 -12.13
N ASP A 224 8.08 17.88 -11.54
CA ASP A 224 8.80 19.15 -11.37
C ASP A 224 9.82 19.09 -10.20
N ASP A 225 9.63 18.16 -9.26
CA ASP A 225 10.57 17.84 -8.16
C ASP A 225 10.59 16.32 -7.90
N PRO A 226 11.07 15.50 -8.85
CA PRO A 226 11.02 14.05 -8.73
C PRO A 226 11.95 13.56 -7.62
N ALA A 227 11.68 12.37 -7.08
CA ALA A 227 12.65 11.73 -6.20
C ALA A 227 13.92 11.38 -7.00
N ILE A 228 15.09 11.71 -6.45
CA ILE A 228 16.40 11.39 -7.05
C ILE A 228 17.05 10.26 -6.24
N LEU A 229 17.24 9.11 -6.87
CA LEU A 229 17.89 7.95 -6.29
C LEU A 229 19.37 7.91 -6.71
N ARG A 230 20.28 7.98 -5.74
CA ARG A 230 21.71 7.83 -6.01
C ARG A 230 22.08 6.35 -5.99
N ALA A 231 22.26 5.77 -7.17
CA ALA A 231 22.74 4.40 -7.34
C ALA A 231 24.22 4.36 -7.74
N GLU A 232 24.90 3.28 -7.37
CA GLU A 232 26.27 3.02 -7.83
C GLU A 232 26.26 2.60 -9.31
N THR A 233 27.23 3.09 -10.09
CA THR A 233 27.44 2.65 -11.47
C THR A 233 27.74 1.16 -11.53
N GLY A 234 27.07 0.42 -12.40
CA GLY A 234 27.20 -1.04 -12.46
C GLY A 234 26.53 -1.80 -11.31
N GLY A 235 25.95 -1.09 -10.33
CA GLY A 235 25.19 -1.68 -9.24
C GLY A 235 23.82 -2.18 -9.69
N ARG A 236 23.04 -2.71 -8.73
CA ARG A 236 21.66 -3.14 -8.97
C ARG A 236 20.70 -2.29 -8.17
N VAL A 237 19.59 -1.93 -8.79
CA VAL A 237 18.45 -1.27 -8.12
C VAL A 237 17.26 -2.21 -8.19
N ARG A 238 16.50 -2.31 -7.10
CA ARG A 238 15.18 -2.94 -7.07
C ARG A 238 14.14 -1.88 -6.76
N LEU A 239 13.27 -1.63 -7.72
CA LEU A 239 12.10 -0.78 -7.56
C LEU A 239 10.90 -1.62 -7.14
N ARG A 240 10.26 -1.25 -6.03
CA ARG A 240 9.01 -1.82 -5.55
C ARG A 240 7.90 -0.82 -5.84
N ILE A 241 7.21 -1.00 -6.95
CA ILE A 241 6.25 -0.03 -7.46
C ILE A 241 4.85 -0.49 -7.06
N ILE A 242 4.09 0.41 -6.45
CA ILE A 242 2.74 0.20 -5.95
C ILE A 242 1.86 1.23 -6.64
N ASN A 243 0.81 0.78 -7.34
CA ASN A 243 -0.20 1.70 -7.83
C ASN A 243 -1.29 1.89 -6.75
N GLY A 244 -1.18 2.96 -5.97
CA GLY A 244 -2.16 3.37 -4.97
C GLY A 244 -3.11 4.46 -5.47
N ALA A 245 -3.20 4.66 -6.78
CA ALA A 245 -4.13 5.60 -7.38
C ALA A 245 -5.57 5.14 -7.18
N ALA A 246 -6.49 6.08 -6.97
CA ALA A 246 -7.88 5.77 -6.68
C ALA A 246 -8.69 5.41 -7.94
N ALA A 247 -8.29 5.92 -9.12
CA ALA A 247 -9.05 5.69 -10.36
C ALA A 247 -8.17 5.61 -11.62
N SER A 248 -6.84 5.47 -11.49
CA SER A 248 -5.93 5.53 -12.63
C SER A 248 -5.02 4.29 -12.77
N ASN A 249 -5.18 3.57 -13.88
CA ASN A 249 -4.17 2.60 -14.34
C ASN A 249 -2.99 3.33 -14.98
N MET A 250 -1.78 2.77 -14.87
CA MET A 250 -0.57 3.42 -15.37
C MET A 250 0.34 2.46 -16.13
N TRP A 251 1.21 3.05 -16.93
CA TRP A 251 2.36 2.40 -17.54
C TRP A 251 3.64 2.81 -16.81
N ILE A 252 4.49 1.84 -16.50
CA ILE A 252 5.86 2.03 -16.03
C ILE A 252 6.77 2.03 -17.25
N ASP A 253 7.38 3.17 -17.55
CA ASP A 253 8.29 3.38 -18.68
C ASP A 253 9.73 3.49 -18.17
N MET A 254 10.53 2.47 -18.48
CA MET A 254 11.93 2.36 -18.07
C MET A 254 12.86 3.31 -18.85
N GLY A 255 12.37 3.96 -19.90
CA GLY A 255 13.15 4.83 -20.77
C GLY A 255 14.34 4.09 -21.38
N ALA A 256 15.55 4.60 -21.08
CA ALA A 256 16.80 4.03 -21.59
C ALA A 256 17.23 2.74 -20.87
N LEU A 257 16.70 2.47 -19.67
CA LEU A 257 17.07 1.31 -18.88
C LEU A 257 16.35 0.05 -19.37
N ASP A 258 16.88 -1.11 -18.99
CA ASP A 258 16.21 -2.40 -19.16
C ASP A 258 15.70 -2.85 -17.79
N GLY A 259 14.39 -3.09 -17.69
CA GLY A 259 13.75 -3.57 -16.46
C GLY A 259 13.57 -5.08 -16.49
N GLU A 260 13.86 -5.75 -15.37
CA GLU A 260 13.56 -7.16 -15.15
C GLU A 260 12.49 -7.28 -14.07
N LEU A 261 11.25 -7.57 -14.45
CA LEU A 261 10.13 -7.82 -13.54
C LEU A 261 10.34 -9.17 -12.84
N ILE A 262 10.36 -9.16 -11.51
CA ILE A 262 10.75 -10.33 -10.70
C ILE A 262 9.69 -10.75 -9.69
N ALA A 263 8.72 -9.88 -9.39
CA ALA A 263 7.59 -10.21 -8.54
C ALA A 263 6.35 -9.40 -8.92
N VAL A 264 5.17 -9.99 -8.71
CA VAL A 264 3.87 -9.34 -8.83
C VAL A 264 3.07 -9.63 -7.56
N ASP A 265 2.48 -8.59 -6.98
CA ASP A 265 1.62 -8.65 -5.80
C ASP A 265 2.27 -9.34 -4.58
N GLY A 266 3.58 -9.20 -4.46
CA GLY A 266 4.39 -9.80 -3.39
C GLY A 266 4.79 -11.26 -3.64
N ASN A 267 4.47 -11.83 -4.81
CA ASN A 267 4.84 -13.20 -5.19
C ASN A 267 5.93 -13.16 -6.26
N ALA A 268 7.01 -13.91 -6.06
CA ALA A 268 8.06 -14.05 -7.06
C ALA A 268 7.51 -14.73 -8.33
N ILE A 269 8.02 -14.29 -9.48
CA ILE A 269 7.67 -14.86 -10.78
C ILE A 269 8.95 -15.28 -11.52
N GLU A 270 8.78 -16.00 -12.64
CA GLU A 270 9.86 -16.13 -13.62
C GLU A 270 10.18 -14.75 -14.21
N PRO A 271 11.46 -14.31 -14.19
CA PRO A 271 11.80 -12.95 -14.58
C PRO A 271 11.42 -12.61 -16.03
N LEU A 272 10.79 -11.44 -16.22
CA LEU A 272 10.42 -10.92 -17.53
C LEU A 272 11.15 -9.61 -17.81
N ARG A 273 11.81 -9.52 -18.97
CA ARG A 273 12.59 -8.34 -19.37
C ARG A 273 11.83 -7.51 -20.38
N GLU A 274 11.46 -6.30 -19.99
CA GLU A 274 10.75 -5.35 -20.84
C GLU A 274 11.18 -3.92 -20.52
N LYS A 275 10.77 -2.98 -21.37
CA LYS A 275 10.92 -1.52 -21.12
C LYS A 275 9.63 -0.85 -20.66
N LEU A 276 8.50 -1.54 -20.82
CA LEU A 276 7.18 -0.99 -20.60
C LEU A 276 6.31 -2.02 -19.90
N PHE A 277 5.83 -1.69 -18.70
CA PHE A 277 4.99 -2.59 -17.90
C PHE A 277 3.66 -1.91 -17.57
N PRO A 278 2.51 -2.57 -17.78
CA PRO A 278 1.25 -2.07 -17.26
C PRO A 278 1.18 -2.31 -15.74
N ILE A 279 0.53 -1.40 -15.02
CA ILE A 279 0.21 -1.57 -13.60
C ILE A 279 -1.19 -1.01 -13.30
N ALA A 280 -2.11 -1.92 -12.98
CA ALA A 280 -3.48 -1.54 -12.61
C ALA A 280 -3.54 -1.05 -11.15
N ILE A 281 -4.63 -0.36 -10.82
CA ILE A 281 -4.92 0.06 -9.44
C ILE A 281 -4.75 -1.12 -8.47
N ALA A 282 -4.11 -0.83 -7.33
CA ALA A 282 -3.80 -1.75 -6.24
C ALA A 282 -2.74 -2.84 -6.54
N GLN A 283 -2.26 -2.96 -7.77
CA GLN A 283 -1.19 -3.91 -8.11
C GLN A 283 0.17 -3.43 -7.61
N ARG A 284 1.05 -4.41 -7.38
CA ARG A 284 2.45 -4.18 -7.02
C ARG A 284 3.34 -4.95 -7.96
N VAL A 285 4.43 -4.33 -8.38
CA VAL A 285 5.47 -4.98 -9.16
C VAL A 285 6.84 -4.67 -8.58
N ASP A 286 7.72 -5.66 -8.60
CA ASP A 286 9.11 -5.48 -8.26
C ASP A 286 9.95 -5.61 -9.53
N ILE A 287 10.68 -4.55 -9.89
CA ILE A 287 11.50 -4.49 -11.09
C ILE A 287 12.96 -4.29 -10.67
N ARG A 288 13.82 -5.21 -11.12
CA ARG A 288 15.27 -5.11 -10.97
C ARG A 288 15.87 -4.40 -12.18
N ILE A 289 16.85 -3.55 -11.92
CA ILE A 289 17.58 -2.77 -12.92
C ILE A 289 19.07 -3.01 -12.69
N ALA A 290 19.80 -3.34 -13.75
CA ALA A 290 21.25 -3.27 -13.75
C ALA A 290 21.67 -1.85 -14.18
N MET A 291 22.30 -1.11 -13.27
CA MET A 291 22.68 0.28 -13.56
C MET A 291 23.84 0.32 -14.56
N PRO A 292 23.84 1.28 -15.50
CA PRO A 292 24.97 1.46 -16.41
C PRO A 292 26.28 1.72 -15.65
N ARG A 293 27.40 1.33 -16.25
CA ARG A 293 28.74 1.56 -15.69
C ARG A 293 29.24 2.99 -15.87
N GLU A 294 28.62 3.73 -16.78
CA GLU A 294 28.88 5.15 -16.99
C GLU A 294 28.00 5.99 -16.08
N PRO A 295 28.50 7.10 -15.52
CA PRO A 295 27.67 8.02 -14.75
C PRO A 295 26.63 8.69 -15.65
N GLY A 296 25.43 8.89 -15.11
CA GLY A 296 24.30 9.46 -15.85
C GLY A 296 23.08 9.69 -14.98
N ALA A 297 21.99 10.11 -15.61
CA ALA A 297 20.68 10.23 -15.01
C ALA A 297 19.67 9.48 -15.89
N TRP A 298 18.82 8.66 -15.29
CA TRP A 298 17.95 7.74 -16.00
C TRP A 298 16.52 7.87 -15.47
N PRO A 299 15.69 8.75 -16.07
CA PRO A 299 14.33 8.91 -15.62
C PRO A 299 13.52 7.65 -15.89
N ILE A 300 12.74 7.24 -14.88
CA ILE A 300 11.70 6.22 -14.99
C ILE A 300 10.36 6.93 -14.80
N LEU A 301 9.50 6.80 -15.80
CA LEU A 301 8.26 7.56 -15.89
C LEU A 301 7.05 6.67 -15.63
N PHE A 302 6.07 7.21 -14.93
CA PHE A 302 4.76 6.59 -14.71
C PHE A 302 3.72 7.39 -15.47
N ARG A 303 3.01 6.72 -16.39
CA ARG A 303 2.16 7.35 -17.40
C ARG A 303 0.73 6.81 -17.28
N PRO A 304 -0.22 7.59 -16.74
CA PRO A 304 -1.62 7.20 -16.65
C PRO A 304 -2.20 6.93 -18.03
N GLU A 305 -2.96 5.85 -18.16
CA GLU A 305 -3.56 5.44 -19.43
C GLU A 305 -4.48 6.52 -19.99
N GLY A 306 -4.47 6.70 -21.31
CA GLY A 306 -5.37 7.67 -21.97
C GLY A 306 -5.05 9.14 -21.72
N THR A 307 -3.93 9.47 -21.05
CA THR A 307 -3.53 10.87 -20.79
C THR A 307 -2.12 11.16 -21.30
N ALA A 308 -1.78 12.45 -21.47
CA ALA A 308 -0.42 12.91 -21.70
C ALA A 308 0.34 13.25 -20.40
N GLN A 309 -0.32 13.12 -19.24
CA GLN A 309 0.30 13.42 -17.94
C GLN A 309 1.32 12.34 -17.56
N ARG A 310 2.23 12.69 -16.67
CA ARG A 310 3.26 11.77 -16.17
C ARG A 310 3.84 12.23 -14.83
N THR A 311 4.32 11.27 -14.07
CA THR A 311 5.21 11.48 -12.91
C THR A 311 6.40 10.54 -13.03
N GLY A 312 7.33 10.56 -12.07
CA GLY A 312 8.55 9.76 -12.19
C GLY A 312 9.55 9.92 -11.07
N ILE A 313 10.60 9.11 -11.18
CA ILE A 313 11.82 9.18 -10.38
C ILE A 313 13.03 9.26 -11.32
N ILE A 314 14.17 9.71 -10.78
CA ILE A 314 15.45 9.83 -11.51
C ILE A 314 16.53 9.01 -10.81
#